data_AF-A0AAY5K4H1-F1
#
_entry.id   AF-A0AAY5K4H1-F1
#
_cell.length_a   1.000
_cell.length_b   1.000
_cell.length_c   1.000
_cell.angle_alpha   90.00
_cell.angle_beta   90.00
_cell.angle_gamma   90.00
#
_symmetry.space_group_name_H-M   'P 1'
#
loop_
_entity.id
_entity.type
_entity.pdbx_description
1 polymer ?
#
loop_
_entity_poly.entity_id
_entity_poly.type
_entity_poly.pdbx_seq_one_letter_code
_entity_poly.pdbx_strand_id
1 'polypeptide(L)'
;MDLMSACGDTDKPDVTKSLDELYCTWNNLSKLWSECDRKLEQSLQMALHYQDTMQGLFEWLKSAELRSTEEFLVESDLESVKEQLCDLKEFKRELYQKKIEIESLNHRFVCRLSTGSERPGSISPLCDFRQRWDTLETETVSRQHQLECALLRLGQFQNTLDELHTWLSHTAGLLQGNRAISIDLQACEIELAKHKVLRNDVMSHVRTVESLNQAGRGLLEAGTGDSPHGLQPRLEQLNERWEFVRCETERRQLELENNLSQVQDVTMEIQDLLQWLESTDLRLSSSKTIWGMPDSASERLSAHLQRSQPFGSVGTLQPSPESSGITYPG
;
A
#
# COMPACT_ATOMS: atom_id res chain seq x y z
N MET A 1 -49.26 -23.92 83.59
CA MET A 1 -49.19 -23.98 85.06
C MET A 1 -48.13 -22.97 85.43
N ASP A 2 -48.55 -21.77 85.87
CA ASP A 2 -47.66 -20.61 85.99
C ASP A 2 -46.55 -20.90 87.00
N LEU A 3 -45.29 -20.87 86.54
CA LEU A 3 -44.12 -20.92 87.42
C LEU A 3 -44.22 -19.91 88.58
N MET A 4 -44.88 -18.78 88.32
CA MET A 4 -45.17 -17.74 89.32
C MET A 4 -46.18 -18.13 90.40
N SER A 5 -47.04 -19.13 90.15
CA SER A 5 -48.04 -19.64 91.11
C SER A 5 -47.46 -20.60 92.15
N ALA A 6 -46.27 -21.16 91.89
CA ALA A 6 -45.58 -22.11 92.75
C ALA A 6 -44.39 -21.50 93.54
N CYS A 7 -44.09 -20.21 93.33
CA CYS A 7 -43.00 -19.49 94.02
C CYS A 7 -43.50 -18.78 95.29
N GLY A 8 -42.72 -18.83 96.38
CA GLY A 8 -42.97 -18.03 97.59
C GLY A 8 -42.83 -16.52 97.33
N ASP A 9 -43.49 -15.66 98.12
CA ASP A 9 -43.52 -14.21 97.88
C ASP A 9 -42.14 -13.53 97.90
N THR A 10 -41.13 -14.14 98.54
CA THR A 10 -39.74 -13.66 98.57
C THR A 10 -38.96 -13.95 97.30
N ASP A 11 -39.30 -15.02 96.57
CA ASP A 11 -38.48 -15.54 95.44
C ASP A 11 -39.02 -15.09 94.06
N LYS A 12 -40.26 -14.59 94.03
CA LYS A 12 -40.91 -14.02 92.83
C LYS A 12 -40.10 -12.96 92.07
N PRO A 13 -39.44 -11.97 92.70
CA PRO A 13 -38.68 -10.95 91.95
C PRO A 13 -37.45 -11.54 91.24
N ASP A 14 -36.75 -12.49 91.87
CA ASP A 14 -35.56 -13.13 91.29
C ASP A 14 -35.92 -14.08 90.14
N VAL A 15 -37.04 -14.82 90.28
CA VAL A 15 -37.58 -15.66 89.20
C VAL A 15 -38.07 -14.81 88.03
N THR A 16 -38.69 -13.66 88.29
CA THR A 16 -39.15 -12.72 87.24
C THR A 16 -37.96 -12.12 86.48
N LYS A 17 -36.93 -11.66 87.19
CA LYS A 17 -35.69 -11.15 86.59
C LYS A 17 -34.99 -12.21 85.74
N SER A 18 -34.90 -13.44 86.24
CA SER A 18 -34.28 -14.56 85.50
C SER A 18 -35.09 -14.91 84.24
N LEU A 19 -36.42 -14.85 84.31
CA LEU A 19 -37.31 -15.07 83.17
C LEU A 19 -37.16 -13.95 82.13
N ASP A 20 -37.07 -12.69 82.56
CA ASP A 20 -36.83 -11.53 81.68
C ASP A 20 -35.46 -11.61 81.00
N GLU A 21 -34.41 -12.00 81.73
CA GLU A 21 -33.07 -12.22 81.18
C GLU A 21 -33.06 -13.37 80.16
N LEU A 22 -33.77 -14.47 80.45
CA LEU A 22 -33.91 -15.59 79.51
C LEU A 22 -34.71 -15.15 78.26
N TYR A 23 -35.75 -14.35 78.42
CA TYR A 23 -36.53 -13.82 77.30
C TYR A 23 -35.71 -12.84 76.44
N CYS A 24 -34.90 -11.98 77.06
CA CYS A 24 -33.99 -11.06 76.38
C CYS A 24 -32.90 -11.81 75.62
N THR A 25 -32.26 -12.81 76.24
CA THR A 25 -31.22 -13.62 75.61
C THR A 25 -31.80 -14.47 74.46
N TRP A 26 -32.97 -15.06 74.64
CA TRP A 26 -33.69 -15.77 73.57
C TRP A 26 -34.01 -14.86 72.39
N ASN A 27 -34.55 -13.66 72.63
CA ASN A 27 -34.85 -12.70 71.57
C ASN A 27 -33.59 -12.23 70.82
N ASN A 28 -32.48 -12.01 71.54
CA ASN A 28 -31.21 -11.65 70.93
C ASN A 28 -30.64 -12.80 70.09
N LEU A 29 -30.67 -14.02 70.62
CA LEU A 29 -30.25 -15.22 69.89
C LEU A 29 -31.10 -15.45 68.63
N SER A 30 -32.43 -15.31 68.75
CA SER A 30 -33.35 -15.43 67.63
C SER A 30 -33.09 -14.38 66.54
N LYS A 31 -32.83 -13.11 66.93
CA LYS A 31 -32.42 -12.07 65.97
C LYS A 31 -31.10 -12.38 65.29
N LEU A 32 -30.08 -12.81 66.04
CA LEU A 32 -28.78 -13.18 65.49
C LEU A 32 -28.89 -14.39 64.56
N TRP A 33 -29.75 -15.37 64.91
CA TRP A 33 -30.04 -16.52 64.07
C TRP A 33 -30.68 -16.10 62.75
N SER A 34 -31.77 -15.33 62.78
CA SER A 34 -32.43 -14.83 61.56
C SER A 34 -31.49 -14.01 60.68
N GLU A 35 -30.61 -13.21 61.28
CA GLU A 35 -29.62 -12.42 60.53
C GLU A 35 -28.52 -13.30 59.91
N CYS A 36 -28.08 -14.35 60.63
CA CYS A 36 -27.14 -15.33 60.12
C CYS A 36 -27.73 -16.12 58.95
N ASP A 37 -28.94 -16.62 59.13
CA ASP A 37 -29.71 -17.37 58.13
C ASP A 37 -29.89 -16.54 56.85
N ARG A 38 -30.37 -15.30 56.98
CA ARG A 38 -30.51 -14.35 55.86
C ARG A 38 -29.19 -14.10 55.13
N LYS A 39 -28.06 -13.99 55.85
CA LYS A 39 -26.74 -13.79 55.23
C LYS A 39 -26.26 -15.03 54.48
N LEU A 40 -26.48 -16.21 55.04
CA LEU A 40 -26.12 -17.48 54.40
C LEU A 40 -26.95 -17.70 53.12
N GLU A 41 -28.26 -17.45 53.16
CA GLU A 41 -29.12 -17.52 51.98
C GLU A 41 -28.66 -16.55 50.88
N GLN A 42 -28.36 -15.29 51.24
CA GLN A 42 -27.86 -14.29 50.30
C GLN A 42 -26.50 -14.71 49.70
N SER A 43 -25.59 -15.23 50.52
CA SER A 43 -24.29 -15.70 50.07
C SER A 43 -24.41 -16.90 49.12
N LEU A 44 -25.31 -17.85 49.43
CA LEU A 44 -25.58 -19.00 48.58
C LEU A 44 -26.16 -18.58 47.23
N GLN A 45 -27.18 -17.72 47.23
CA GLN A 45 -27.80 -17.21 46.00
C GLN A 45 -26.76 -16.50 45.11
N MET A 46 -25.86 -15.74 45.71
CA MET A 46 -24.77 -15.09 44.98
C MET A 46 -23.75 -16.07 44.40
N ALA A 47 -23.38 -17.10 45.16
CA ALA A 47 -22.47 -18.14 44.69
C ALA A 47 -23.07 -18.93 43.51
N LEU A 48 -24.36 -19.26 43.58
CA LEU A 48 -25.07 -19.91 42.48
C LEU A 48 -25.14 -19.04 41.24
N HIS A 49 -25.45 -17.75 41.39
CA HIS A 49 -25.45 -16.81 40.27
C HIS A 49 -24.05 -16.66 39.65
N TYR A 50 -23.00 -16.58 40.47
CA TYR A 50 -21.62 -16.54 39.99
C TYR A 50 -21.25 -17.79 39.19
N GLN A 51 -21.61 -18.96 39.71
CA GLN A 51 -21.37 -20.24 39.05
C GLN A 51 -22.08 -20.32 37.69
N ASP A 52 -23.37 -19.96 37.64
CA ASP A 52 -24.19 -19.98 36.42
C ASP A 52 -23.64 -19.02 35.35
N THR A 53 -23.33 -17.78 35.73
CA THR A 53 -22.77 -16.81 34.78
C THR A 53 -21.37 -17.21 34.32
N MET A 54 -20.51 -17.73 35.20
CA MET A 54 -19.20 -18.24 34.80
C MET A 54 -19.32 -19.42 33.83
N GLN A 55 -20.23 -20.37 34.08
CA GLN A 55 -20.48 -21.47 33.16
C GLN A 55 -20.87 -20.96 31.76
N GLY A 56 -21.81 -20.01 31.68
CA GLY A 56 -22.18 -19.39 30.40
C GLY A 56 -21.02 -18.67 29.71
N LEU A 57 -20.12 -18.03 30.46
CA LEU A 57 -18.91 -17.41 29.91
C LEU A 57 -17.91 -18.45 29.36
N PHE A 58 -17.74 -19.59 30.02
CA PHE A 58 -16.90 -20.69 29.51
C PHE A 58 -17.48 -21.30 28.22
N GLU A 59 -18.79 -21.48 28.16
CA GLU A 59 -19.48 -22.00 26.96
C GLU A 59 -19.36 -21.02 25.79
N TRP A 60 -19.53 -19.72 26.05
CA TRP A 60 -19.29 -18.68 25.06
C TRP A 60 -17.83 -18.65 24.60
N LEU A 61 -16.87 -18.71 25.52
CA LEU A 61 -15.43 -18.70 25.20
C LEU A 61 -15.07 -19.89 24.32
N LYS A 62 -15.56 -21.09 24.65
CA LYS A 62 -15.38 -22.29 23.83
C LYS A 62 -15.95 -22.12 22.41
N SER A 63 -17.13 -21.50 22.29
CA SER A 63 -17.76 -21.24 21.00
C SER A 63 -16.99 -20.21 20.18
N ALA A 64 -16.47 -19.17 20.85
CA ALA A 64 -15.64 -18.15 20.23
C ALA A 64 -14.29 -18.70 19.75
N GLU A 65 -13.63 -19.53 20.56
CA GLU A 65 -12.42 -20.26 20.17
C GLU A 65 -12.67 -21.17 18.96
N LEU A 66 -13.81 -21.86 18.90
CA LEU A 66 -14.15 -22.71 17.76
C LEU A 66 -14.27 -21.89 16.46
N ARG A 67 -14.97 -20.74 16.51
CA ARG A 67 -15.04 -19.79 15.39
C ARG A 67 -13.64 -19.28 15.00
N SER A 68 -12.75 -19.11 15.97
CA SER A 68 -11.36 -18.75 15.69
C SER A 68 -10.58 -19.91 15.08
N THR A 69 -10.82 -21.18 15.44
CA THR A 69 -10.06 -22.30 14.84
C THR A 69 -10.40 -22.60 13.38
N GLU A 70 -11.47 -22.03 12.83
CA GLU A 70 -11.71 -22.07 11.38
C GLU A 70 -10.55 -21.40 10.64
N GLU A 71 -10.11 -22.01 9.54
CA GLU A 71 -8.91 -21.62 8.79
C GLU A 71 -9.03 -20.16 8.33
N PHE A 72 -8.32 -19.26 9.04
CA PHE A 72 -8.36 -17.83 8.76
C PHE A 72 -7.49 -17.53 7.54
N LEU A 73 -8.14 -17.22 6.42
CA LEU A 73 -7.49 -16.81 5.19
C LEU A 73 -7.88 -15.36 4.89
N VAL A 74 -6.87 -14.51 4.74
CA VAL A 74 -7.08 -13.14 4.28
C VAL A 74 -7.45 -13.19 2.81
N GLU A 75 -8.60 -12.64 2.46
CA GLU A 75 -9.07 -12.62 1.08
C GLU A 75 -8.21 -11.67 0.19
N SER A 76 -8.19 -11.96 -1.11
CA SER A 76 -7.30 -11.28 -2.07
C SER A 76 -7.89 -10.00 -2.65
N ASP A 77 -9.17 -9.71 -2.43
CA ASP A 77 -9.85 -8.53 -2.94
C ASP A 77 -10.23 -7.53 -1.84
N LEU A 78 -10.34 -6.26 -2.25
CA LEU A 78 -10.48 -5.16 -1.33
C LEU A 78 -11.87 -5.09 -0.67
N GLU A 79 -12.91 -5.65 -1.29
CA GLU A 79 -14.26 -5.63 -0.70
C GLU A 79 -14.39 -6.74 0.34
N SER A 80 -13.94 -7.94 0.02
CA SER A 80 -13.90 -9.04 0.99
C SER A 80 -13.03 -8.73 2.21
N VAL A 81 -11.85 -8.13 2.04
CA VAL A 81 -11.02 -7.73 3.20
C VAL A 81 -11.73 -6.69 4.07
N LYS A 82 -12.57 -5.81 3.49
CA LYS A 82 -13.40 -4.89 4.28
C LYS A 82 -14.53 -5.62 5.00
N GLU A 83 -15.16 -6.61 4.37
CA GLU A 83 -16.18 -7.45 4.98
C GLU A 83 -15.60 -8.23 6.17
N GLN A 84 -14.47 -8.91 5.98
CA GLN A 84 -13.72 -9.59 7.04
C GLN A 84 -13.36 -8.63 8.21
N LEU A 85 -13.02 -7.37 7.91
CA LEU A 85 -12.75 -6.35 8.92
C LEU A 85 -14.03 -5.91 9.66
N CYS A 86 -15.18 -5.86 8.97
CA CYS A 86 -16.47 -5.57 9.57
C CYS A 86 -16.87 -6.70 10.54
N ASP A 87 -16.79 -7.96 10.11
CA ASP A 87 -17.09 -9.12 10.95
C ASP A 87 -16.18 -9.15 12.19
N LEU A 88 -14.88 -8.88 12.01
CA LEU A 88 -13.94 -8.80 13.12
C LEU A 88 -14.28 -7.66 14.10
N LYS A 89 -14.79 -6.52 13.61
CA LYS A 89 -15.24 -5.43 14.48
C LYS A 89 -16.46 -5.82 15.31
N GLU A 90 -17.39 -6.58 14.72
CA GLU A 90 -18.54 -7.11 15.45
C GLU A 90 -18.09 -8.12 16.52
N PHE A 91 -17.21 -9.05 16.16
CA PHE A 91 -16.64 -10.00 17.11
C PHE A 91 -15.89 -9.30 18.27
N LYS A 92 -15.09 -8.27 17.98
CA LYS A 92 -14.44 -7.46 19.02
C LYS A 92 -15.46 -6.79 19.95
N ARG A 93 -16.59 -6.32 19.42
CA ARG A 93 -17.67 -5.73 20.24
C ARG A 93 -18.26 -6.76 21.19
N GLU A 94 -18.48 -7.99 20.73
CA GLU A 94 -18.91 -9.11 21.58
C GLU A 94 -17.88 -9.38 22.70
N LEU A 95 -16.58 -9.46 22.36
CA LEU A 95 -15.49 -9.64 23.32
C LEU A 95 -15.51 -8.55 24.40
N TYR A 96 -15.63 -7.28 24.01
CA TYR A 96 -15.72 -6.18 24.99
C TYR A 96 -16.95 -6.30 25.89
N GLN A 97 -18.11 -6.67 25.33
CA GLN A 97 -19.32 -6.85 26.12
C GLN A 97 -19.17 -7.98 27.17
N LYS A 98 -18.51 -9.07 26.79
CA LYS A 98 -18.20 -10.20 27.68
C LYS A 98 -17.15 -9.85 28.73
N LYS A 99 -16.17 -9.00 28.40
CA LYS A 99 -15.21 -8.45 29.36
C LYS A 99 -15.89 -7.64 30.46
N ILE A 100 -16.83 -6.77 30.08
CA ILE A 100 -17.63 -5.98 31.03
C ILE A 100 -18.47 -6.90 31.93
N GLU A 101 -19.06 -7.96 31.37
CA GLU A 101 -19.82 -8.96 32.13
C GLU A 101 -18.93 -9.65 33.20
N ILE A 102 -17.72 -10.07 32.84
CA ILE A 102 -16.73 -10.66 33.75
C ILE A 102 -16.33 -9.67 34.87
N GLU A 103 -16.02 -8.42 34.51
CA GLU A 103 -15.62 -7.39 35.47
C GLU A 103 -16.73 -7.05 36.46
N SER A 104 -17.97 -6.89 35.97
CA SER A 104 -19.16 -6.67 36.79
C SER A 104 -19.43 -7.83 37.74
N LEU A 105 -19.30 -9.07 37.24
CA LEU A 105 -19.48 -10.28 38.02
C LEU A 105 -18.43 -10.40 39.13
N ASN A 106 -17.16 -10.19 38.79
CA ASN A 106 -16.06 -10.20 39.75
C ASN A 106 -16.21 -9.10 40.80
N HIS A 107 -16.58 -7.88 40.41
CA HIS A 107 -16.82 -6.79 41.37
C HIS A 107 -17.94 -7.15 42.36
N ARG A 108 -19.06 -7.69 41.87
CA ARG A 108 -20.19 -8.10 42.72
C ARG A 108 -19.85 -9.24 43.68
N PHE A 109 -18.98 -10.16 43.28
CA PHE A 109 -18.60 -11.33 44.06
C PHE A 109 -17.46 -11.03 45.02
N VAL A 110 -16.35 -10.44 44.55
CA VAL A 110 -15.14 -10.14 45.35
C VAL A 110 -15.40 -9.08 46.42
N CYS A 111 -16.17 -8.02 46.14
CA CYS A 111 -16.46 -6.99 47.14
C CYS A 111 -17.39 -7.46 48.28
N ARG A 112 -18.02 -8.65 48.15
CA ARG A 112 -18.94 -9.21 49.14
C ARG A 112 -18.42 -10.45 49.85
N LEU A 113 -17.33 -11.04 49.36
CA LEU A 113 -16.56 -12.01 50.14
C LEU A 113 -15.90 -11.26 51.29
N SER A 114 -16.36 -11.52 52.51
CA SER A 114 -15.67 -11.07 53.73
C SER A 114 -14.20 -11.51 53.68
N THR A 115 -13.30 -10.65 54.16
CA THR A 115 -11.84 -10.74 54.17
C THR A 115 -11.23 -11.95 54.91
N GLY A 116 -11.99 -13.02 55.17
CA GLY A 116 -11.64 -14.10 56.09
C GLY A 116 -11.62 -15.52 55.54
N SER A 117 -11.72 -15.75 54.23
CA SER A 117 -11.64 -17.12 53.68
C SER A 117 -10.73 -17.20 52.47
N GLU A 118 -9.43 -17.40 52.72
CA GLU A 118 -8.54 -17.97 51.72
C GLU A 118 -8.89 -19.45 51.55
N ARG A 119 -9.46 -19.82 50.40
CA ARG A 119 -9.52 -21.22 49.96
C ARG A 119 -8.46 -21.45 48.87
N PRO A 120 -7.30 -22.04 49.22
CA PRO A 120 -6.34 -22.50 48.22
C PRO A 120 -6.93 -23.72 47.52
N GLY A 121 -7.42 -23.55 46.29
CA GLY A 121 -7.94 -24.65 45.49
C GLY A 121 -8.91 -24.25 44.36
N SER A 122 -9.58 -23.09 44.46
CA SER A 122 -10.53 -22.61 43.44
C SER A 122 -9.89 -21.78 42.31
N ILE A 123 -8.55 -21.69 42.30
CA ILE A 123 -7.78 -20.78 41.45
C ILE A 123 -7.57 -21.36 40.04
N SER A 124 -7.55 -22.70 39.88
CA SER A 124 -7.17 -23.32 38.61
C SER A 124 -8.15 -23.10 37.43
N PRO A 125 -9.49 -23.13 37.58
CA PRO A 125 -10.39 -22.97 36.44
C PRO A 125 -10.42 -21.51 35.96
N LEU A 126 -10.35 -20.56 36.88
CA LEU A 126 -10.32 -19.13 36.56
C LEU A 126 -8.98 -18.72 35.92
N CYS A 127 -7.88 -19.37 36.31
CA CYS A 127 -6.60 -19.22 35.62
C CYS A 127 -6.66 -19.76 34.19
N ASP A 128 -7.23 -20.96 33.98
CA ASP A 128 -7.43 -21.52 32.64
C ASP A 128 -8.31 -20.59 31.76
N PHE A 129 -9.43 -20.12 32.31
CA PHE A 129 -10.31 -19.17 31.63
C PHE A 129 -9.56 -17.91 31.20
N ARG A 130 -8.79 -17.31 32.12
CA ARG A 130 -8.01 -16.10 31.83
C ARG A 130 -6.99 -16.36 30.73
N GLN A 131 -6.25 -17.47 30.79
CA GLN A 131 -5.26 -17.80 29.77
C GLN A 131 -5.91 -17.98 28.39
N ARG A 132 -7.02 -18.70 28.31
CA ARG A 132 -7.80 -18.90 27.08
C ARG A 132 -8.36 -17.60 26.53
N TRP A 133 -8.90 -16.76 27.39
CA TRP A 133 -9.35 -15.41 27.05
C TRP A 133 -8.22 -14.55 26.48
N ASP A 134 -7.08 -14.49 27.16
CA ASP A 134 -5.91 -13.70 26.75
C ASP A 134 -5.36 -14.21 25.40
N THR A 135 -5.42 -15.52 25.16
CA THR A 135 -5.05 -16.14 23.88
C THR A 135 -5.99 -15.68 22.76
N LEU A 136 -7.30 -15.76 22.97
CA LEU A 136 -8.31 -15.32 22.02
C LEU A 136 -8.21 -13.81 21.72
N GLU A 137 -7.97 -12.98 22.74
CA GLU A 137 -7.77 -11.53 22.58
C GLU A 137 -6.51 -11.24 21.73
N THR A 138 -5.41 -11.95 22.00
CA THR A 138 -4.16 -11.83 21.23
C THR A 138 -4.34 -12.27 19.77
N GLU A 139 -5.03 -13.38 19.53
CA GLU A 139 -5.33 -13.88 18.19
C GLU A 139 -6.20 -12.88 17.41
N THR A 140 -7.23 -12.33 18.06
CA THR A 140 -8.11 -11.31 17.47
C THR A 140 -7.33 -10.06 17.04
N VAL A 141 -6.39 -9.60 17.87
CA VAL A 141 -5.51 -8.48 17.55
C VAL A 141 -4.58 -8.82 16.37
N SER A 142 -4.03 -10.04 16.34
CA SER A 142 -3.20 -10.50 15.23
C SER A 142 -3.98 -10.51 13.90
N ARG A 143 -5.20 -11.07 13.89
CA ARG A 143 -6.08 -11.06 12.71
C ARG A 143 -6.40 -9.64 12.25
N GLN A 144 -6.70 -8.74 13.19
CA GLN A 144 -6.95 -7.34 12.87
C GLN A 144 -5.75 -6.73 12.16
N HIS A 145 -4.55 -6.92 12.70
CA HIS A 145 -3.34 -6.41 12.10
C HIS A 145 -3.10 -6.98 10.70
N GLN A 146 -3.33 -8.28 10.49
CA GLN A 146 -3.20 -8.93 9.19
C GLN A 146 -4.19 -8.34 8.15
N LEU A 147 -5.45 -8.14 8.53
CA LEU A 147 -6.47 -7.52 7.67
C LEU A 147 -6.15 -6.05 7.36
N GLU A 148 -5.73 -5.27 8.36
CA GLU A 148 -5.35 -3.86 8.16
C GLU A 148 -4.13 -3.72 7.24
N CYS A 149 -3.12 -4.58 7.43
CA CYS A 149 -1.98 -4.64 6.52
C CYS A 149 -2.38 -5.06 5.11
N ALA A 150 -3.27 -6.03 4.96
CA ALA A 150 -3.76 -6.45 3.65
C ALA A 150 -4.56 -5.34 2.96
N LEU A 151 -5.46 -4.67 3.68
CA LEU A 151 -6.24 -3.54 3.18
C LEU A 151 -5.33 -2.40 2.70
N LEU A 152 -4.29 -2.08 3.48
CA LEU A 152 -3.31 -1.08 3.08
C LEU A 152 -2.56 -1.48 1.81
N ARG A 153 -2.07 -2.72 1.72
CA ARG A 153 -1.37 -3.22 0.54
C ARG A 153 -2.26 -3.21 -0.70
N LEU A 154 -3.50 -3.70 -0.59
CA LEU A 154 -4.48 -3.72 -1.68
C LEU A 154 -4.85 -2.30 -2.13
N GLY A 155 -5.05 -1.39 -1.19
CA GLY A 155 -5.33 0.01 -1.48
C GLY A 155 -4.17 0.72 -2.19
N GLN A 156 -2.94 0.52 -1.71
CA GLN A 156 -1.74 1.04 -2.36
C GLN A 156 -1.57 0.47 -3.77
N PHE A 157 -1.78 -0.84 -3.92
CA PHE A 157 -1.73 -1.51 -5.21
C PHE A 157 -2.74 -0.92 -6.21
N GLN A 158 -4.01 -0.76 -5.82
CA GLN A 158 -5.03 -0.14 -6.68
C GLN A 158 -4.68 1.30 -7.03
N ASN A 159 -4.26 2.10 -6.05
CA ASN A 159 -3.89 3.49 -6.28
C ASN A 159 -2.72 3.62 -7.27
N THR A 160 -1.65 2.85 -7.07
CA THR A 160 -0.50 2.87 -8.00
C THR A 160 -0.89 2.35 -9.39
N LEU A 161 -1.78 1.37 -9.48
CA LEU A 161 -2.32 0.88 -10.76
C LEU A 161 -3.07 1.98 -11.51
N ASP A 162 -3.97 2.68 -10.84
CA ASP A 162 -4.79 3.73 -11.45
C ASP A 162 -3.94 4.98 -11.81
N GLU A 163 -2.98 5.36 -10.96
CA GLU A 163 -2.02 6.44 -11.23
C GLU A 163 -1.18 6.12 -12.47
N LEU A 164 -0.59 4.92 -12.53
CA LEU A 164 0.24 4.50 -13.66
C LEU A 164 -0.58 4.36 -14.94
N HIS A 165 -1.82 3.86 -14.85
CA HIS A 165 -2.73 3.77 -15.98
C HIS A 165 -3.08 5.16 -16.54
N THR A 166 -3.32 6.13 -15.67
CA THR A 166 -3.61 7.53 -16.05
C THR A 166 -2.40 8.16 -16.72
N TRP A 167 -1.21 8.03 -16.12
CA TRP A 167 0.05 8.52 -16.68
C TRP A 167 0.33 7.88 -18.05
N LEU A 168 0.20 6.56 -18.17
CA LEU A 168 0.39 5.84 -19.44
C LEU A 168 -0.55 6.35 -20.54
N SER A 169 -1.81 6.59 -20.21
CA SER A 169 -2.81 7.06 -21.17
C SER A 169 -2.49 8.47 -21.66
N HIS A 170 -2.09 9.35 -20.74
CA HIS A 170 -1.65 10.71 -21.08
C HIS A 170 -0.39 10.70 -21.95
N THR A 171 0.64 9.95 -21.55
CA THR A 171 1.91 9.85 -22.27
C THR A 171 1.75 9.20 -23.64
N ALA A 172 0.93 8.14 -23.76
CA ALA A 172 0.59 7.54 -25.04
C ALA A 172 -0.07 8.56 -25.98
N GLY A 173 -0.97 9.40 -25.47
CA GLY A 173 -1.58 10.48 -26.25
C GLY A 173 -0.58 11.53 -26.72
N LEU A 174 0.41 11.89 -25.89
CA LEU A 174 1.49 12.80 -26.27
C LEU A 174 2.37 12.22 -27.40
N LEU A 175 2.68 10.92 -27.33
CA LEU A 175 3.52 10.22 -28.31
C LEU A 175 2.79 9.97 -29.64
N GLN A 176 1.48 9.73 -29.62
CA GLN A 176 0.65 9.60 -30.83
C GLN A 176 0.39 10.93 -31.54
N GLY A 177 0.58 12.06 -30.84
CA GLY A 177 0.49 13.40 -31.41
C GLY A 177 1.53 13.58 -32.51
N ASN A 178 1.11 13.46 -33.77
CA ASN A 178 2.00 13.56 -34.93
C ASN A 178 2.57 14.98 -35.07
N ARG A 179 3.71 15.25 -34.43
CA ARG A 179 4.40 16.54 -34.50
C ARG A 179 5.30 16.57 -35.72
N ALA A 180 5.03 17.52 -36.62
CA ALA A 180 5.88 17.81 -37.76
C ALA A 180 7.32 18.02 -37.30
N ILE A 181 8.24 17.37 -38.00
CA ILE A 181 9.67 17.48 -37.75
C ILE A 181 10.14 18.85 -38.24
N SER A 182 10.82 19.61 -37.39
CA SER A 182 11.35 20.93 -37.76
C SER A 182 12.55 20.79 -38.70
N ILE A 183 12.77 21.80 -39.53
CA ILE A 183 14.01 21.98 -40.31
C ILE A 183 14.91 23.08 -39.74
N ASP A 184 14.41 23.82 -38.74
CA ASP A 184 15.20 24.82 -38.02
C ASP A 184 16.05 24.13 -36.94
N LEU A 185 17.36 24.38 -36.96
CA LEU A 185 18.34 23.72 -36.10
C LEU A 185 18.02 23.94 -34.61
N GLN A 186 17.74 25.18 -34.21
CA GLN A 186 17.43 25.52 -32.83
C GLN A 186 16.15 24.83 -32.35
N ALA A 187 15.11 24.81 -33.18
CA ALA A 187 13.87 24.10 -32.87
C ALA A 187 14.08 22.58 -32.74
N CYS A 188 14.95 21.96 -33.56
CA CYS A 188 15.29 20.54 -33.43
C CYS A 188 16.00 20.23 -32.12
N GLU A 189 16.97 21.05 -31.71
CA GLU A 189 17.67 20.91 -30.43
C GLU A 189 16.71 21.03 -29.24
N ILE A 190 15.78 21.99 -29.29
CA ILE A 190 14.75 22.18 -28.26
C ILE A 190 13.81 20.97 -28.17
N GLU A 191 13.35 20.44 -29.30
CA GLU A 191 12.44 19.29 -29.32
C GLU A 191 13.14 18.02 -28.81
N LEU A 192 14.40 17.80 -29.20
CA LEU A 192 15.21 16.71 -28.67
C LEU A 192 15.42 16.83 -27.16
N ALA A 193 15.69 18.04 -26.65
CA ALA A 193 15.84 18.28 -25.22
C ALA A 193 14.55 17.97 -24.45
N LYS A 194 13.39 18.40 -24.95
CA LYS A 194 12.08 18.07 -24.35
C LYS A 194 11.81 16.57 -24.37
N HIS A 195 12.11 15.90 -25.48
CA HIS A 195 11.91 14.45 -25.60
C HIS A 195 12.83 13.65 -24.67
N LYS A 196 14.07 14.10 -24.46
CA LYS A 196 14.98 13.51 -23.46
C LYS A 196 14.42 13.59 -22.04
N VAL A 197 13.72 14.68 -21.69
CA VAL A 197 13.01 14.78 -20.40
C VAL A 197 11.91 13.74 -20.30
N LEU A 198 11.09 13.59 -21.35
CA LEU A 198 10.05 12.56 -21.40
C LEU A 198 10.64 11.15 -21.28
N ARG A 199 11.73 10.85 -22.00
CA ARG A 199 12.41 9.55 -21.91
C ARG A 199 12.88 9.26 -20.49
N ASN A 200 13.47 10.25 -19.81
CA ASN A 200 13.89 10.08 -18.41
C ASN A 200 12.70 9.83 -17.49
N ASP A 201 11.57 10.51 -17.71
CA ASP A 201 10.31 10.27 -16.97
C ASP A 201 9.81 8.83 -17.18
N VAL A 202 9.77 8.36 -18.43
CA VAL A 202 9.44 6.97 -18.75
C VAL A 202 10.37 6.00 -18.02
N MET A 203 11.68 6.21 -18.07
CA MET A 203 12.64 5.34 -17.38
C MET A 203 12.47 5.33 -15.85
N SER A 204 11.94 6.40 -15.26
CA SER A 204 11.67 6.47 -13.83
C SER A 204 10.53 5.52 -13.39
N HIS A 205 9.60 5.20 -14.29
CA HIS A 205 8.45 4.33 -14.03
C HIS A 205 8.74 2.82 -14.19
N VAL A 206 9.91 2.42 -14.71
CA VAL A 206 10.28 1.01 -14.94
C VAL A 206 10.12 0.17 -13.67
N ARG A 207 10.71 0.62 -12.56
CA ARG A 207 10.64 -0.09 -11.27
C ARG A 207 9.22 -0.15 -10.71
N THR A 208 8.43 0.89 -10.95
CA THR A 208 7.02 0.95 -10.54
C THR A 208 6.21 -0.12 -11.26
N VAL A 209 6.40 -0.28 -12.57
CA VAL A 209 5.75 -1.32 -13.39
C VAL A 209 6.18 -2.72 -12.94
N GLU A 210 7.47 -2.93 -12.67
CA GLU A 210 7.99 -4.22 -12.19
C GLU A 210 7.41 -4.61 -10.82
N SER A 211 7.45 -3.68 -9.86
CA SER A 211 6.90 -3.85 -8.51
C SER A 211 5.40 -4.12 -8.55
N LEU A 212 4.66 -3.36 -9.37
CA LEU A 212 3.23 -3.53 -9.55
C LEU A 212 2.90 -4.90 -10.15
N ASN A 213 3.63 -5.34 -11.18
CA ASN A 213 3.45 -6.67 -11.75
C ASN A 213 3.76 -7.79 -10.74
N GLN A 214 4.76 -7.61 -9.89
CA GLN A 214 5.07 -8.57 -8.83
C GLN A 214 3.95 -8.65 -7.79
N ALA A 215 3.47 -7.50 -7.31
CA ALA A 215 2.35 -7.43 -6.38
C ALA A 215 1.07 -8.04 -7.01
N GLY A 216 0.80 -7.72 -8.27
CA GLY A 216 -0.33 -8.24 -9.02
C GLY A 216 -0.30 -9.78 -9.17
N ARG A 217 0.86 -10.36 -9.46
CA ARG A 217 1.03 -11.83 -9.48
C ARG A 217 0.78 -12.45 -8.11
N GLY A 218 1.32 -11.87 -7.04
CA GLY A 218 1.07 -12.37 -5.69
C GLY A 218 -0.41 -12.34 -5.30
N LEU A 219 -1.16 -11.33 -5.76
CA LEU A 219 -2.62 -11.27 -5.55
C LEU A 219 -3.38 -12.31 -6.37
N LEU A 220 -2.95 -12.59 -7.61
CA LEU A 220 -3.54 -13.63 -8.46
C LEU A 220 -3.26 -15.04 -7.91
N GLU A 221 -2.08 -15.28 -7.33
CA GLU A 221 -1.74 -16.56 -6.69
C GLU A 221 -2.51 -16.78 -5.38
N ALA A 222 -2.76 -15.71 -4.62
CA ALA A 222 -3.51 -15.75 -3.38
C ALA A 222 -5.04 -15.83 -3.61
N GLY A 223 -5.53 -15.32 -4.75
CA GLY A 223 -6.94 -15.26 -5.07
C GLY A 223 -7.47 -16.46 -5.86
N THR A 224 -8.61 -16.99 -5.46
CA THR A 224 -9.37 -18.00 -6.22
C THR A 224 -10.29 -17.30 -7.23
N GLY A 225 -9.79 -16.75 -8.33
CA GLY A 225 -10.72 -16.20 -9.33
C GLY A 225 -10.14 -15.41 -10.48
N ASP A 226 -9.98 -16.08 -11.62
CA ASP A 226 -9.78 -15.49 -12.94
C ASP A 226 -11.13 -14.97 -13.47
N SER A 227 -11.53 -13.77 -13.04
CA SER A 227 -12.66 -13.06 -13.63
C SER A 227 -12.20 -12.41 -14.94
N PRO A 228 -13.01 -12.44 -16.03
CA PRO A 228 -12.67 -11.76 -17.29
C PRO A 228 -12.64 -10.22 -17.19
N HIS A 229 -13.13 -9.64 -16.08
CA HIS A 229 -12.93 -8.23 -15.71
C HIS A 229 -12.01 -8.08 -14.49
N GLY A 230 -11.33 -9.17 -14.11
CA GLY A 230 -10.49 -9.29 -12.94
C GLY A 230 -9.16 -8.57 -13.08
N LEU A 231 -8.27 -8.87 -12.14
CA LEU A 231 -6.97 -8.23 -12.03
C LEU A 231 -6.05 -8.53 -13.22
N GLN A 232 -6.08 -9.77 -13.73
CA GLN A 232 -5.24 -10.22 -14.83
C GLN A 232 -5.40 -9.38 -16.12
N PRO A 233 -6.60 -9.22 -16.71
CA PRO A 233 -6.77 -8.42 -17.92
C PRO A 233 -6.40 -6.93 -17.71
N ARG A 234 -6.54 -6.41 -16.49
CA ARG A 234 -6.07 -5.05 -16.16
C ARG A 234 -4.54 -4.94 -16.20
N LEU A 235 -3.83 -5.94 -15.67
CA LEU A 235 -2.36 -6.00 -15.74
C LEU A 235 -1.86 -6.20 -17.16
N GLU A 236 -2.53 -7.05 -17.95
CA GLU A 236 -2.22 -7.25 -19.37
C GLU A 236 -2.36 -5.93 -20.15
N GLN A 237 -3.51 -5.24 -20.02
CA GLN A 237 -3.73 -3.94 -20.65
C GLN A 237 -2.70 -2.87 -20.21
N LEU A 238 -2.35 -2.85 -18.92
CA LEU A 238 -1.32 -1.94 -18.41
C LEU A 238 0.04 -2.21 -19.07
N ASN A 239 0.43 -3.49 -19.16
CA ASN A 239 1.69 -3.91 -19.75
C ASN A 239 1.74 -3.64 -21.26
N GLU A 240 0.65 -3.87 -21.99
CA GLU A 240 0.55 -3.50 -23.41
C GLU A 240 0.77 -2.00 -23.62
N ARG A 241 0.12 -1.15 -22.81
CA ARG A 241 0.31 0.31 -22.90
C ARG A 241 1.71 0.74 -22.49
N TRP A 242 2.29 0.12 -21.46
CA TRP A 242 3.66 0.35 -21.05
C TRP A 242 4.65 0.05 -22.16
N GLU A 243 4.50 -1.10 -22.80
CA GLU A 243 5.33 -1.50 -23.94
C GLU A 243 5.17 -0.56 -25.13
N PHE A 244 3.95 -0.13 -25.43
CA PHE A 244 3.71 0.91 -26.44
C PHE A 244 4.47 2.20 -26.11
N VAL A 245 4.28 2.75 -24.91
CA VAL A 245 4.93 4.01 -24.48
C VAL A 245 6.45 3.88 -24.54
N ARG A 246 7.01 2.77 -24.03
CA ARG A 246 8.45 2.52 -24.04
C ARG A 246 9.01 2.45 -25.47
N CYS A 247 8.39 1.63 -26.32
CA CYS A 247 8.84 1.46 -27.71
C CYS A 247 8.72 2.77 -28.51
N GLU A 248 7.59 3.46 -28.37
CA GLU A 248 7.33 4.69 -29.12
C GLU A 248 8.22 5.85 -28.65
N THR A 249 8.55 5.90 -27.36
CA THR A 249 9.52 6.87 -26.81
C THR A 249 10.92 6.67 -27.41
N GLU A 250 11.41 5.42 -27.46
CA GLU A 250 12.73 5.12 -28.07
C GLU A 250 12.72 5.34 -29.59
N ARG A 251 11.64 4.96 -30.27
CA ARG A 251 11.46 5.23 -31.71
C ARG A 251 11.55 6.72 -32.00
N ARG A 252 10.83 7.55 -31.23
CA ARG A 252 10.82 9.01 -31.40
C ARG A 252 12.17 9.65 -31.05
N GLN A 253 12.90 9.09 -30.08
CA GLN A 253 14.25 9.55 -29.73
C GLN A 253 15.19 9.40 -30.93
N LEU A 254 15.22 8.21 -31.54
CA LEU A 254 16.05 7.94 -32.72
C LEU A 254 15.65 8.81 -33.92
N GLU A 255 14.35 9.02 -34.12
CA GLU A 255 13.83 9.90 -35.18
C GLU A 255 14.32 11.35 -35.03
N LEU A 256 14.26 11.90 -33.81
CA LEU A 256 14.72 13.26 -33.52
C LEU A 256 16.24 13.41 -33.61
N GLU A 257 17.01 12.41 -33.16
CA GLU A 257 18.48 12.42 -33.26
C GLU A 257 18.94 12.37 -34.73
N ASN A 258 18.33 11.51 -35.54
CA ASN A 258 18.63 11.41 -36.97
C ASN A 258 18.27 12.72 -37.69
N ASN A 259 17.09 13.29 -37.41
CA ASN A 259 16.71 14.56 -38.01
C ASN A 259 17.65 15.70 -37.61
N LEU A 260 18.06 15.79 -36.34
CA LEU A 260 19.02 16.80 -35.90
C LEU A 260 20.35 16.68 -36.64
N SER A 261 20.86 15.46 -36.84
CA SER A 261 22.07 15.22 -37.64
C SER A 261 21.92 15.74 -39.07
N GLN A 262 20.82 15.39 -39.75
CA GLN A 262 20.58 15.84 -41.12
C GLN A 262 20.48 17.36 -41.23
N VAL A 263 19.80 18.01 -40.29
CA VAL A 263 19.68 19.48 -40.26
C VAL A 263 21.05 20.13 -40.01
N GLN A 264 21.89 19.54 -39.14
CA GLN A 264 23.26 19.99 -38.91
C GLN A 264 24.12 19.87 -40.18
N ASP A 265 24.06 18.73 -40.87
CA ASP A 265 24.82 18.49 -42.10
C ASP A 265 24.45 19.52 -43.19
N VAL A 266 23.15 19.73 -43.43
CA VAL A 266 22.66 20.72 -44.40
C VAL A 266 23.06 22.15 -43.99
N THR A 267 23.01 22.46 -42.69
CA THR A 267 23.42 23.78 -42.18
C THR A 267 24.91 24.01 -42.42
N MET A 268 25.76 22.99 -42.24
CA MET A 268 27.19 23.06 -42.54
C MET A 268 27.44 23.25 -44.04
N GLU A 269 26.76 22.49 -44.91
CA GLU A 269 26.88 22.66 -46.38
C GLU A 269 26.49 24.07 -46.83
N ILE A 270 25.42 24.65 -46.26
CA ILE A 270 25.01 26.03 -46.54
C ILE A 270 26.08 27.02 -46.08
N GLN A 271 26.67 26.83 -44.89
CA GLN A 271 27.73 27.69 -44.37
C GLN A 271 28.98 27.65 -45.28
N ASP A 272 29.40 26.46 -45.70
CA ASP A 272 30.53 26.27 -46.62
C ASP A 272 30.28 26.98 -47.95
N LEU A 273 29.06 26.87 -48.50
CA LEU A 273 28.68 27.55 -49.74
C LEU A 273 28.67 29.07 -49.57
N LEU A 274 28.14 29.59 -48.45
CA LEU A 274 28.13 31.01 -48.15
C LEU A 274 29.56 31.56 -48.02
N GLN A 275 30.44 30.84 -47.32
CA GLN A 275 31.86 31.22 -47.17
C GLN A 275 32.58 31.21 -48.52
N TRP A 276 32.28 30.24 -49.38
CA TRP A 276 32.81 30.21 -50.73
C TRP A 276 32.30 31.39 -51.56
N LEU A 277 31.00 31.70 -51.50
CA LEU A 277 30.41 32.84 -52.18
C LEU A 277 31.06 34.15 -51.73
N GLU A 278 31.20 34.39 -50.43
CA GLU A 278 31.87 35.57 -49.88
C GLU A 278 33.33 35.67 -50.35
N SER A 279 34.06 34.55 -50.31
CA SER A 279 35.43 34.49 -50.81
C SER A 279 35.51 34.79 -52.31
N THR A 280 34.56 34.29 -53.10
CA THR A 280 34.51 34.55 -54.55
C THR A 280 34.19 36.02 -54.82
N ASP A 281 33.25 36.61 -54.08
CA ASP A 281 32.89 38.02 -54.20
C ASP A 281 34.06 38.93 -53.85
N LEU A 282 34.75 38.65 -52.74
CA LEU A 282 35.95 39.40 -52.34
C LEU A 282 37.06 39.34 -53.42
N ARG A 283 37.27 38.16 -54.02
CA ARG A 283 38.23 37.97 -55.11
C ARG A 283 37.83 38.69 -56.41
N LEU A 284 36.53 38.76 -56.71
CA LEU A 284 36.02 39.48 -57.88
C LEU A 284 36.07 41.00 -57.65
N SER A 285 35.68 41.47 -56.47
CA SER A 285 35.70 42.88 -56.08
C SER A 285 37.12 43.46 -55.98
N SER A 286 38.09 42.65 -55.53
CA SER A 286 39.51 43.02 -55.54
C SER A 286 40.13 43.04 -56.95
N SER A 287 39.49 42.39 -57.93
CA SER A 287 39.87 42.44 -59.34
C SER A 287 39.41 43.76 -59.99
N LYS A 288 39.90 44.90 -59.49
CA LYS A 288 39.69 46.20 -60.12
C LYS A 288 40.42 46.31 -61.47
N THR A 289 39.78 46.98 -62.41
CA THR A 289 40.23 47.28 -63.77
C THR A 289 41.54 48.08 -63.79
N ILE A 290 42.66 47.38 -63.88
CA ILE A 290 43.95 47.99 -64.23
C ILE A 290 44.06 47.91 -65.76
N TRP A 291 43.86 49.06 -66.42
CA TRP A 291 44.23 49.29 -67.82
C TRP A 291 45.72 48.99 -67.98
N GLY A 292 46.03 47.93 -68.73
CA GLY A 292 47.40 47.46 -68.97
C GLY A 292 47.51 46.75 -70.31
N MET A 293 48.74 46.60 -70.79
CA MET A 293 49.10 46.08 -72.12
C MET A 293 48.44 44.73 -72.47
N PRO A 294 48.24 44.40 -73.77
CA PRO A 294 47.45 43.24 -74.24
C PRO A 294 47.86 41.89 -73.63
N ASP A 295 49.16 41.65 -73.46
CA ASP A 295 49.69 40.39 -72.92
C ASP A 295 49.25 40.19 -71.46
N SER A 296 49.24 41.26 -70.66
CA SER A 296 48.75 41.25 -69.28
C SER A 296 47.23 41.11 -69.17
N ALA A 297 46.48 41.38 -70.25
CA ALA A 297 45.03 41.14 -70.30
C ALA A 297 44.72 39.67 -70.62
N SER A 298 45.50 39.03 -71.50
CA SER A 298 45.37 37.61 -71.84
C SER A 298 45.72 36.68 -70.66
N GLU A 299 46.79 37.00 -69.94
CA GLU A 299 47.21 36.25 -68.74
C GLU A 299 46.19 36.39 -67.58
N ARG A 300 45.52 37.54 -67.49
CA ARG A 300 44.44 37.75 -66.50
C ARG A 300 43.12 37.09 -66.91
N LEU A 301 42.79 37.07 -68.21
CA LEU A 301 41.62 36.36 -68.74
C LEU A 301 41.76 34.85 -68.54
N SER A 302 42.93 34.29 -68.84
CA SER A 302 43.23 32.87 -68.59
C SER A 302 43.17 32.54 -67.10
N ALA A 303 43.72 33.40 -66.23
CA ALA A 303 43.56 33.23 -64.79
C ALA A 303 42.07 33.32 -64.36
N HIS A 304 41.26 34.21 -64.93
CA HIS A 304 39.83 34.32 -64.62
C HIS A 304 39.02 33.09 -65.07
N LEU A 305 39.31 32.56 -66.27
CA LEU A 305 38.69 31.35 -66.81
C LEU A 305 39.07 30.07 -66.05
N GLN A 306 40.30 29.98 -65.54
CA GLN A 306 40.71 28.87 -64.67
C GLN A 306 40.05 28.96 -63.28
N ARG A 307 39.64 30.17 -62.87
CA ARG A 307 38.96 30.46 -61.59
C ARG A 307 37.44 30.26 -61.62
N SER A 308 36.82 30.16 -62.80
CA SER A 308 35.37 29.92 -62.95
C SER A 308 34.98 28.43 -62.85
N GLN A 309 35.82 27.57 -62.25
CA GLN A 309 35.43 26.18 -62.03
C GLN A 309 34.37 26.06 -60.93
N PRO A 310 33.34 25.21 -61.13
CA PRO A 310 32.22 25.09 -60.19
C PRO A 310 32.66 24.49 -58.85
N PHE A 311 31.91 24.85 -57.80
CA PHE A 311 32.08 24.50 -56.38
C PHE A 311 32.43 23.01 -56.12
N GLY A 312 32.00 22.08 -56.97
CA GLY A 312 32.27 20.63 -56.83
C GLY A 312 33.55 20.09 -57.49
N SER A 313 34.44 20.93 -58.04
CA SER A 313 35.59 20.45 -58.82
C SER A 313 36.85 20.19 -57.98
N VAL A 314 36.85 20.57 -56.70
CA VAL A 314 38.01 20.45 -55.80
C VAL A 314 37.59 19.66 -54.56
N GLY A 315 37.50 18.33 -54.69
CA GLY A 315 37.17 17.47 -53.56
C GLY A 315 36.48 16.16 -53.89
N THR A 316 36.92 15.43 -54.92
CA THR A 316 36.62 13.99 -54.99
C THR A 316 37.69 13.25 -54.21
N LEU A 317 37.39 12.95 -52.95
CA LEU A 317 38.10 11.91 -52.20
C LEU A 317 37.95 10.60 -52.97
N GLN A 318 39.09 10.14 -53.49
CA GLN A 318 39.25 8.85 -54.13
C GLN A 318 38.92 7.72 -53.13
N PRO A 319 38.06 6.74 -53.47
CA PRO A 319 37.88 5.60 -52.59
C PRO A 319 39.14 4.73 -52.63
N SER A 320 39.69 4.43 -51.45
CA SER A 320 40.79 3.47 -51.28
C SER A 320 40.39 2.09 -51.78
N PRO A 321 41.26 1.36 -52.52
CA PRO A 321 40.97 0.01 -52.97
C PRO A 321 41.55 -1.01 -51.96
N GLU A 322 40.76 -1.49 -51.02
CA GLU A 322 41.09 -2.74 -50.31
C GLU A 322 39.82 -3.56 -50.04
N SER A 323 39.64 -4.61 -50.84
CA SER A 323 39.34 -5.99 -50.39
C SER A 323 38.77 -6.79 -51.56
N SER A 324 39.69 -7.41 -52.29
CA SER A 324 39.35 -8.52 -53.18
C SER A 324 39.12 -9.77 -52.35
N GLY A 325 37.98 -10.44 -52.60
CA GLY A 325 37.94 -11.90 -52.60
C GLY A 325 37.03 -12.54 -51.57
N ILE A 326 35.76 -12.75 -51.94
CA ILE A 326 35.08 -14.01 -51.62
C ILE A 326 34.37 -14.51 -52.87
N THR A 327 34.94 -15.58 -53.43
CA THR A 327 34.40 -16.45 -54.46
C THR A 327 33.26 -17.26 -53.87
N TYR A 328 32.08 -17.26 -54.49
CA TYR A 328 31.07 -18.29 -54.27
C TYR A 328 31.39 -19.52 -55.14
N PRO A 329 31.10 -20.72 -54.64
CA PRO A 329 30.54 -21.72 -55.52
C PRO A 329 29.29 -22.40 -54.94
N GLY A 330 28.38 -22.74 -55.86
CA GLY A 330 27.56 -23.96 -55.84
C GLY A 330 26.39 -23.98 -54.88
#